data_AF-A0A8T5K428-F1
#
_entry.id   AF-A0A8T5K428-F1
#
_cell.length_a   1.000
_cell.length_b   1.000
_cell.length_c   1.000
_cell.angle_alpha   90.00
_cell.angle_beta   90.00
_cell.angle_gamma   90.00
#
_symmetry.space_group_name_H-M   'P 1'
#
loop_
_entity.id
_entity.type
_entity.pdbx_description
1 polymer ?
#
loop_
_entity_poly.entity_id
_entity_poly.type
_entity_poly.pdbx_seq_one_letter_code
_entity_poly.pdbx_strand_id
1 'polypeptide(L)'
;MNTNKVWVIVNISLVFVAALLFLTLIDVNIPTLGNALYEIDGTENVCIAHYKGQMSIIQDTDRCCLQMQQQVIKGEAVTEPVNVDGTSFDIQKTYYTSESVISYFVNMKTYRYCKNNGFWI
;
A
#
# COMPACT_ATOMS: atom_id res chain seq x y z
N MET A 1 -28.57 -9.95 -39.43
CA MET A 1 -27.28 -9.46 -38.90
C MET A 1 -26.31 -9.34 -40.07
N ASN A 2 -25.78 -8.16 -40.38
CA ASN A 2 -24.88 -7.96 -41.53
C ASN A 2 -23.58 -8.73 -41.33
N THR A 3 -23.27 -9.67 -42.24
CA THR A 3 -22.10 -10.56 -42.21
C THR A 3 -20.78 -9.81 -42.03
N ASN A 4 -20.66 -8.59 -42.59
CA ASN A 4 -19.47 -7.74 -42.43
C ASN A 4 -19.22 -7.29 -40.98
N LYS A 5 -20.28 -7.05 -40.19
CA LYS A 5 -20.14 -6.66 -38.77
C LYS A 5 -19.60 -7.83 -37.94
N VAL A 6 -19.98 -9.05 -38.28
CA VAL A 6 -19.53 -10.27 -37.59
C VAL A 6 -18.02 -10.47 -37.78
N TRP A 7 -17.52 -10.33 -39.00
CA TRP A 7 -16.08 -10.46 -39.30
C TRP A 7 -15.21 -9.41 -38.59
N VAL A 8 -15.69 -8.18 -38.49
CA VAL A 8 -14.98 -7.12 -37.74
C VAL A 8 -14.90 -7.45 -36.25
N ILE A 9 -16.00 -7.91 -35.65
CA ILE A 9 -16.03 -8.29 -34.23
C ILE A 9 -15.10 -9.47 -33.96
N VAL A 10 -15.11 -10.47 -34.84
CA VAL A 10 -14.23 -11.65 -34.72
C VAL A 10 -12.76 -11.23 -34.78
N ASN A 11 -12.38 -10.38 -35.74
CA ASN A 11 -10.99 -9.92 -35.85
C ASN A 11 -10.54 -9.11 -34.64
N ILE A 12 -11.36 -8.19 -34.13
CA ILE A 12 -11.05 -7.42 -32.93
C ILE A 12 -10.88 -8.35 -31.72
N SER A 13 -11.77 -9.34 -31.59
CA SER A 13 -11.69 -10.34 -30.52
C SER A 13 -10.41 -11.18 -30.63
N LEU A 14 -10.02 -11.56 -31.85
CA LEU A 14 -8.80 -12.32 -32.09
C LEU A 14 -7.54 -11.53 -31.73
N VAL A 15 -7.50 -10.25 -32.11
CA VAL A 15 -6.38 -9.35 -31.76
C VAL A 15 -6.29 -9.17 -30.24
N PHE A 16 -7.42 -9.02 -29.56
CA PHE A 16 -7.46 -8.90 -28.11
C PHE A 16 -6.97 -10.17 -27.40
N VAL A 17 -7.41 -11.35 -27.85
CA VAL A 17 -6.95 -12.64 -27.32
C VAL A 17 -5.45 -12.84 -27.58
N ALA A 18 -4.97 -12.49 -28.78
CA ALA A 18 -3.56 -12.57 -29.11
C ALA A 18 -2.71 -11.63 -28.23
N ALA A 19 -3.18 -10.43 -27.93
CA ALA A 19 -2.51 -9.50 -27.01
C ALA A 19 -2.47 -10.04 -25.59
N LEU A 20 -3.56 -10.62 -25.08
CA LEU A 20 -3.59 -11.26 -23.76
C LEU A 20 -2.61 -12.44 -23.68
N LEU A 21 -2.60 -13.30 -24.69
CA LEU A 21 -1.66 -14.43 -24.77
C LEU A 21 -0.21 -13.96 -24.81
N PHE A 22 0.07 -12.89 -25.57
CA PHE A 22 1.41 -12.30 -25.63
C PHE A 22 1.86 -11.75 -24.27
N LEU A 23 0.97 -11.07 -23.53
CA LEU A 23 1.26 -10.59 -22.18
C LEU A 23 1.55 -11.75 -21.21
N THR A 24 0.79 -12.85 -21.31
CA THR A 24 1.04 -14.05 -20.50
C THR A 24 2.34 -14.76 -20.87
N LEU A 25 2.78 -14.71 -22.13
CA LEU A 25 4.02 -15.35 -22.59
C LEU A 25 5.28 -14.63 -22.08
N ILE A 26 5.18 -13.32 -21.83
CA ILE A 26 6.30 -12.48 -21.36
C ILE A 26 6.43 -12.54 -19.82
N ASP A 27 5.58 -13.32 -19.14
CA ASP A 27 5.53 -13.40 -17.67
C ASP A 27 5.45 -11.98 -17.06
N VAL A 28 4.67 -11.10 -17.71
CA VAL A 28 4.46 -9.75 -17.22
C VAL A 28 3.59 -9.86 -15.97
N ASN A 29 4.24 -9.87 -14.81
CA ASN A 29 3.59 -9.62 -13.54
C ASN A 29 3.01 -8.20 -13.58
N ILE A 30 1.71 -8.10 -13.87
CA ILE A 30 0.99 -6.83 -13.80
C ILE A 30 1.02 -6.42 -12.32
N PRO A 31 1.74 -5.36 -11.94
CA PRO A 31 1.79 -4.96 -10.54
C PRO A 31 0.39 -4.59 -10.09
N THR A 32 0.03 -4.99 -8.88
CA THR A 32 -1.22 -4.51 -8.27
C THR A 32 -1.16 -2.99 -8.17
N LEU A 33 -2.32 -2.31 -8.25
CA LEU A 33 -2.37 -0.85 -8.12
C LEU A 33 -1.65 -0.36 -6.85
N GLY A 34 -1.70 -1.14 -5.77
CA GLY A 34 -0.98 -0.87 -4.53
C GLY A 34 0.54 -0.93 -4.68
N ASN A 35 1.08 -1.92 -5.40
CA ASN A 35 2.53 -2.04 -5.63
C ASN A 35 3.03 -0.97 -6.58
N ALA A 36 2.31 -0.68 -7.66
CA ALA A 36 2.66 0.42 -8.56
C ALA A 36 2.72 1.76 -7.81
N LEU A 37 1.73 2.04 -6.94
CA LEU A 37 1.72 3.23 -6.11
C LEU A 37 2.80 3.25 -5.02
N TYR A 38 3.30 2.09 -4.59
CA TYR A 38 4.42 2.01 -3.65
C TYR A 38 5.76 2.30 -4.34
N GLU A 39 5.98 1.74 -5.53
CA GLU A 39 7.22 1.91 -6.31
C GLU A 39 7.41 3.35 -6.84
N ILE A 40 6.31 4.02 -7.20
CA ILE A 40 6.35 5.41 -7.70
C ILE A 40 6.59 6.42 -6.55
N ASP A 41 6.30 6.03 -5.31
CA ASP A 41 6.45 6.89 -4.14
C ASP A 41 7.93 6.97 -3.72
N GLY A 42 8.58 8.10 -4.04
CA GLY A 42 10.00 8.33 -3.72
C GLY A 42 10.29 8.63 -2.25
N THR A 43 9.28 8.70 -1.38
CA THR A 43 9.48 8.94 0.05
C THR A 43 10.10 7.72 0.75
N GLU A 44 10.70 7.89 1.93
CA GLU A 44 11.14 6.75 2.73
C GLU A 44 9.98 6.16 3.53
N ASN A 45 10.08 4.88 3.93
CA ASN A 45 9.09 4.28 4.82
C ASN A 45 9.23 4.91 6.21
N VAL A 46 8.17 5.51 6.71
CA VAL A 46 8.13 6.09 8.06
C VAL A 46 7.13 5.33 8.90
N CYS A 47 7.59 4.90 10.08
CA CYS A 47 6.76 4.34 11.13
C CYS A 47 7.21 4.86 12.49
N ILE A 48 6.29 5.43 13.25
CA ILE A 48 6.54 6.01 14.56
C ILE A 48 5.61 5.35 15.56
N ALA A 49 6.19 4.72 16.58
CA ALA A 49 5.43 4.23 17.73
C ALA A 49 5.38 5.31 18.81
N HIS A 50 4.18 5.55 19.34
CA HIS A 50 3.93 6.48 20.41
C HIS A 50 3.36 5.75 21.62
N TYR A 51 4.04 5.86 22.76
CA TYR A 51 3.69 5.21 24.02
C TYR A 51 3.93 6.17 25.18
N LYS A 52 2.89 6.44 25.98
CA LYS A 52 2.97 7.29 27.20
C LYS A 52 3.69 8.63 26.99
N GLY A 53 3.45 9.31 25.87
CA GLY A 53 4.06 10.61 25.55
C GLY A 53 5.47 10.54 24.97
N GLN A 54 6.02 9.33 24.77
CA GLN A 54 7.29 9.12 24.07
C GLN A 54 7.02 8.65 22.65
N MET A 55 7.72 9.22 21.68
CA MET A 55 7.69 8.81 20.28
C MET A 55 9.02 8.18 19.91
N SER A 56 8.98 7.12 19.12
CA SER A 56 10.18 6.42 18.63
C SER A 56 9.98 5.99 17.20
N ILE A 57 11.00 6.17 16.37
CA ILE A 57 10.99 5.74 14.98
C ILE A 57 11.33 4.26 14.92
N ILE A 58 10.49 3.48 14.24
CA ILE A 58 10.74 2.09 13.92
C ILE A 58 11.32 2.04 12.50
N GLN A 59 12.62 1.77 12.39
CA GLN A 59 13.30 1.66 11.09
C GLN A 59 12.92 0.39 10.32
N ASP A 60 12.62 -0.69 11.05
CA ASP A 60 12.20 -1.97 10.48
C ASP A 60 10.72 -1.91 10.06
N THR A 61 10.49 -1.76 8.76
CA THR A 61 9.14 -1.63 8.20
C THR A 61 8.32 -2.92 8.39
N ASP A 62 8.94 -4.10 8.28
CA ASP A 62 8.25 -5.39 8.45
C ASP A 62 7.76 -5.56 9.89
N ARG A 63 8.64 -5.26 10.85
CA ARG A 63 8.28 -5.26 12.26
C ARG A 63 7.16 -4.27 12.57
N CYS A 64 7.20 -3.07 11.98
CA CYS A 64 6.13 -2.09 12.13
C CYS A 64 4.80 -2.65 11.61
N CYS A 65 4.77 -3.25 10.43
CA CYS A 65 3.55 -3.81 9.85
C CYS A 65 2.94 -4.92 10.71
N LEU A 66 3.76 -5.83 11.25
CA LEU A 66 3.32 -6.88 12.16
C LEU A 66 2.72 -6.31 13.45
N GLN A 67 3.36 -5.29 14.03
CA GLN A 67 2.85 -4.63 15.23
C GLN A 67 1.54 -3.87 14.97
N MET A 68 1.43 -3.25 13.79
CA MET A 68 0.18 -2.62 13.35
C MET A 68 -0.93 -3.63 13.10
N GLN A 69 -0.61 -4.81 12.58
CA GLN A 69 -1.58 -5.89 12.34
C GLN A 69 -2.28 -6.33 13.64
N GLN A 70 -1.53 -6.30 14.75
CA GLN A 70 -2.05 -6.63 16.07
C GLN A 70 -3.03 -5.57 16.60
N GLN A 71 -3.00 -4.35 16.06
CA GLN A 71 -3.94 -3.29 16.40
C GLN A 71 -5.21 -3.44 15.56
N VAL A 72 -6.32 -3.82 16.20
CA VAL A 72 -7.66 -3.91 15.61
C VAL A 72 -8.20 -2.52 15.20
N ILE A 73 -7.74 -2.07 14.03
CA ILE A 73 -8.44 -1.29 13.00
C ILE A 73 -9.18 -0.02 13.46
N LYS A 74 -8.53 0.90 14.16
CA LYS A 74 -8.89 2.33 14.00
C LYS A 74 -7.73 3.05 13.35
N GLY A 75 -7.86 3.19 12.02
CA GLY A 75 -6.98 4.01 11.20
C GLY A 75 -7.61 5.40 11.06
N GLU A 76 -7.03 6.40 11.70
CA GLU A 76 -7.46 7.80 11.54
C GLU A 76 -6.51 8.56 10.62
N ALA A 77 -7.06 9.52 9.88
CA ALA A 77 -6.27 10.41 9.07
C ALA A 77 -5.56 11.41 9.97
N VAL A 78 -4.26 11.59 9.72
CA VAL A 78 -3.45 12.61 10.39
C VAL A 78 -3.27 13.76 9.40
N THR A 79 -3.60 14.98 9.83
CA THR A 79 -3.53 16.18 8.98
C THR A 79 -2.30 17.05 9.27
N GLU A 80 -1.64 16.81 10.40
CA GLU A 80 -0.49 17.58 10.84
C GLU A 80 0.77 16.71 10.87
N PRO A 81 1.94 17.27 10.53
CA PRO A 81 3.18 16.51 10.59
C PRO A 81 3.53 16.13 12.04
N VAL A 82 4.11 14.95 12.21
CA VAL A 82 4.53 14.43 13.51
C VAL A 82 6.01 14.72 13.70
N ASN A 83 6.36 15.37 14.82
CA ASN A 83 7.75 15.69 15.15
C ASN A 83 8.32 14.66 16.12
N VAL A 84 9.47 14.07 15.77
CA VAL A 84 10.23 13.17 16.63
C VAL A 84 11.68 13.64 16.66
N ASP A 85 12.21 13.92 17.85
CA ASP A 85 13.59 14.36 18.06
C ASP A 85 14.02 15.55 17.17
N GLY A 86 13.11 16.49 16.93
CA GLY A 86 13.36 17.68 16.10
C GLY A 86 13.25 17.45 14.59
N THR A 87 12.92 16.23 14.16
CA THR A 87 12.64 15.90 12.76
C THR A 87 11.14 15.82 12.51
N SER A 88 10.67 16.49 11.47
CA SER A 88 9.26 16.52 11.08
C SER A 88 8.97 15.47 10.01
N PHE A 89 7.96 14.63 10.27
CA PHE A 89 7.53 13.56 9.36
C PHE A 89 6.13 13.83 8.85
N ASP A 90 5.95 13.72 7.54
CA ASP A 90 4.64 13.77 6.91
C ASP A 90 3.93 12.43 7.10
N ILE A 91 3.04 12.38 8.08
CA ILE A 91 2.26 11.22 8.49
C ILE A 91 0.83 11.40 8.00
N GLN A 92 0.27 10.36 7.38
CA GLN A 92 -1.10 10.41 6.87
C GLN A 92 -2.04 9.52 7.66
N LYS A 93 -1.53 8.55 8.44
CA LYS A 93 -2.36 7.63 9.21
C LYS A 93 -1.84 7.36 10.60
N THR A 94 -2.75 7.26 11.56
CA THR A 94 -2.50 6.73 12.89
C THR A 94 -3.33 5.48 13.13
N TYR A 95 -2.76 4.49 13.79
CA TYR A 95 -3.36 3.19 14.09
C TYR A 95 -3.30 2.91 15.57
N TYR A 96 -4.46 2.62 16.16
CA TYR A 96 -4.58 2.29 17.57
C TYR A 96 -5.82 1.42 17.80
N THR A 97 -5.92 0.78 18.96
CA THR A 97 -7.16 0.20 19.49
C THR A 97 -7.61 0.98 20.72
N SER A 98 -8.88 0.83 21.10
CA SER A 98 -9.40 1.45 22.34
C SER A 98 -8.68 0.97 23.60
N GLU A 99 -8.01 -0.18 23.53
CA GLU A 99 -7.28 -0.80 24.65
C GLU A 99 -5.75 -0.69 24.49
N SER A 100 -5.25 -0.29 23.31
CA SER A 100 -3.81 -0.24 23.08
C SER A 100 -3.19 0.97 23.74
N VAL A 101 -2.14 0.72 24.51
CA VAL A 101 -1.30 1.77 25.09
C VAL A 101 -0.34 2.38 24.05
N ILE A 102 -0.20 1.73 22.88
CA ILE A 102 0.71 2.14 21.80
C ILE A 102 -0.10 2.53 20.57
N SER A 103 0.10 3.76 20.09
CA SER A 103 -0.41 4.24 18.81
C SER A 103 0.71 4.27 17.76
N TYR A 104 0.42 3.87 16.53
CA TYR A 104 1.38 3.82 15.43
C TYR A 104 1.04 4.86 14.36
N PHE A 105 1.96 5.77 14.09
CA PHE A 105 1.87 6.78 13.06
C PHE A 105 2.68 6.34 11.84
N VAL A 106 2.06 6.31 10.67
CA VAL A 106 2.71 5.87 9.43
C VAL A 106 2.40 6.80 8.27
N ASN A 107 3.37 6.89 7.36
CA ASN A 107 3.13 7.53 6.08
C ASN A 107 2.41 6.59 5.10
N MET A 108 1.95 7.15 3.98
CA MET A 108 1.18 6.43 2.97
C MET A 108 2.00 5.32 2.32
N LYS A 109 3.32 5.52 2.16
CA LYS A 109 4.22 4.51 1.61
C LYS A 109 4.31 3.28 2.51
N THR A 110 4.57 3.45 3.80
CA THR A 110 4.53 2.37 4.80
C THR A 110 3.17 1.69 4.82
N TYR A 111 2.07 2.45 4.77
CA TYR A 111 0.73 1.87 4.72
C TYR A 111 0.53 0.96 3.50
N ARG A 112 0.94 1.41 2.31
CA ARG A 112 0.85 0.61 1.08
C ARG A 112 1.71 -0.65 1.17
N TYR A 113 2.92 -0.52 1.71
CA TYR A 113 3.82 -1.64 1.95
C TYR A 113 3.18 -2.69 2.87
N CYS A 114 2.68 -2.27 4.04
CA CYS A 114 2.04 -3.18 4.99
C CYS A 114 0.82 -3.88 4.38
N LYS A 115 0.03 -3.16 3.57
CA LYS A 115 -1.14 -3.74 2.89
C LYS A 115 -0.76 -4.83 1.87
N ASN A 116 0.37 -4.69 1.18
CA ASN A 116 0.75 -5.59 0.10
C ASN A 116 1.63 -6.76 0.57
N ASN A 117 2.52 -6.52 1.55
CA ASN A 117 3.56 -7.46 1.96
C ASN A 117 3.58 -7.75 3.47
N GLY A 118 3.14 -6.80 4.29
CA GLY A 118 3.39 -6.84 5.74
C GLY A 118 2.30 -7.50 6.58
N PHE A 119 1.08 -7.67 6.05
CA PHE A 119 0.03 -8.42 6.74
C PHE A 119 0.12 -9.89 6.36
N TRP A 120 0.63 -10.71 7.29
CA TRP A 120 0.69 -12.16 7.11
C TRP A 120 -0.70 -12.72 7.36
N ILE A 121 -1.27 -13.40 6.36
CA ILE A 121 -2.54 -14.14 6.46
C ILE A 121 -2.28 -15.47 7.16
#